data_AF-A0A6S6S4K8-F1
#
_entry.id   AF-A0A6S6S4K8-F1
#
_cell.length_a   1.000
_cell.length_b   1.000
_cell.length_c   1.000
_cell.angle_alpha   90.00
_cell.angle_beta   90.00
_cell.angle_gamma   90.00
#
_symmetry.space_group_name_H-M   'P 1'
#
loop_
_entity.id
_entity.type
_entity.pdbx_description
1 polymer ?
#
loop_
_entity_poly.entity_id
_entity_poly.type
_entity_poly.pdbx_seq_one_letter_code
_entity_poly.pdbx_strand_id
1 'polypeptide(L)'
;MILSILYKAKPEDVRFIMIDPKMLELSIYEGIPHFLTEVVTDMKDAANVLRWCVNEMERRYKLMSALGVRNLVGYNDKINAAERMGRPIPDPFWKPGDSMDSNHPVLKKEPYIFVMVDKFSDLMMTAGKKVEELIARLAQKARAARIHLVLGTQRPSVDIITGLIKANIPTLGLRLLYQAR
;
A
#
# COMPACT_ATOMS: atom_id res chain seq x y z
N MET A 1 -11.97 -6.44 -9.16
CA MET A 1 -11.10 -5.30 -8.81
C MET A 1 -9.67 -5.52 -9.28
N ILE A 2 -8.95 -6.55 -8.80
CA ILE A 2 -7.55 -6.83 -9.17
C ILE A 2 -7.36 -6.90 -10.69
N LEU A 3 -8.12 -7.74 -11.39
CA LEU A 3 -8.07 -7.85 -12.85
C LEU A 3 -8.26 -6.50 -13.55
N SER A 4 -9.23 -5.69 -13.12
CA SER A 4 -9.49 -4.37 -13.72
C SER A 4 -8.28 -3.44 -13.65
N ILE A 5 -7.45 -3.56 -12.62
CA ILE A 5 -6.20 -2.79 -12.49
C ILE A 5 -5.12 -3.42 -13.38
N LEU A 6 -4.96 -4.74 -13.35
CA LEU A 6 -3.96 -5.45 -14.16
C LEU A 6 -4.16 -5.24 -15.67
N TYR A 7 -5.41 -5.09 -16.13
CA TYR A 7 -5.72 -4.76 -17.53
C TYR A 7 -5.30 -3.35 -17.96
N LYS A 8 -5.01 -2.44 -17.02
CA LYS A 8 -4.78 -1.00 -17.30
C LYS A 8 -3.44 -0.48 -16.82
N ALA A 9 -2.76 -1.17 -15.91
CA ALA A 9 -1.59 -0.66 -15.22
C ALA A 9 -0.40 -1.62 -15.35
N LYS A 10 0.78 -1.05 -15.61
CA LYS A 10 2.05 -1.78 -15.57
C LYS A 10 2.60 -1.87 -14.14
N PRO A 11 3.58 -2.74 -13.85
CA PRO A 11 4.23 -2.83 -12.53
C PRO A 11 4.91 -1.53 -12.06
N GLU A 12 5.25 -0.64 -12.99
CA GLU A 12 5.81 0.70 -12.71
C GLU A 12 4.73 1.71 -12.29
N ASP A 13 3.46 1.45 -12.61
CA ASP A 13 2.32 2.30 -12.25
C ASP A 13 1.67 1.84 -10.96
N VAL A 14 1.55 0.52 -10.79
CA VAL A 14 0.85 -0.09 -9.67
C VAL A 14 1.63 -1.27 -9.12
N ARG A 15 1.67 -1.34 -7.80
CA ARG A 15 2.20 -2.43 -7.02
C ARG A 15 1.18 -2.97 -6.03
N PHE A 16 1.20 -4.27 -5.79
CA PHE A 16 0.33 -4.95 -4.85
C PHE A 16 1.11 -5.51 -3.67
N ILE A 17 0.45 -5.48 -2.52
CA ILE A 17 0.77 -6.30 -1.37
C ILE A 17 -0.49 -7.09 -1.02
N MET A 18 -0.38 -8.40 -0.92
CA MET A 18 -1.51 -9.29 -0.66
C MET A 18 -1.30 -10.03 0.66
N ILE A 19 -2.34 -10.03 1.50
CA ILE A 19 -2.39 -10.71 2.78
C ILE A 19 -3.54 -11.71 2.72
N ASP A 20 -3.19 -13.00 2.60
CA ASP A 20 -4.13 -14.12 2.53
C ASP A 20 -3.66 -15.24 3.47
N PRO A 21 -4.11 -15.23 4.73
CA PRO A 21 -3.69 -16.21 5.72
C PRO A 21 -4.17 -17.63 5.44
N LYS A 22 -5.14 -17.81 4.53
CA LYS A 22 -5.69 -19.12 4.18
C LYS A 22 -5.15 -19.65 2.85
N MET A 23 -4.48 -18.81 2.08
CA MET A 23 -3.95 -19.12 0.74
C MET A 23 -5.03 -19.62 -0.24
N LEU A 24 -6.29 -19.21 -0.06
CA LEU A 24 -7.40 -19.71 -0.86
C LEU A 24 -7.77 -18.78 -2.02
N GLU A 25 -7.66 -17.47 -1.80
CA GLU A 25 -8.30 -16.47 -2.69
C GLU A 25 -7.25 -15.68 -3.49
N LEU A 26 -6.10 -15.38 -2.88
CA LEU A 26 -5.07 -14.51 -3.48
C LEU A 26 -3.83 -15.26 -3.99
N SER A 27 -3.64 -16.52 -3.58
CA SER A 27 -2.51 -17.35 -4.02
C SER A 27 -2.45 -17.59 -5.53
N ILE A 28 -3.58 -17.49 -6.24
CA ILE A 28 -3.63 -17.58 -7.71
C ILE A 28 -2.85 -16.46 -8.41
N TYR A 29 -2.58 -15.36 -7.73
CA TYR A 29 -1.83 -14.21 -8.27
C TYR A 29 -0.34 -14.26 -7.93
N GLU A 30 0.16 -15.31 -7.28
CA GLU A 30 1.57 -15.48 -6.96
C GLU A 30 2.45 -15.34 -8.22
N GLY A 31 3.59 -14.64 -8.09
CA GLY A 31 4.57 -14.51 -9.16
C GLY A 31 4.28 -13.44 -10.23
N ILE A 32 3.17 -12.68 -10.15
CA ILE A 32 2.97 -11.56 -11.07
C ILE A 32 3.97 -10.42 -10.78
N PRO A 33 4.45 -9.70 -11.81
CA PRO A 33 5.49 -8.68 -11.65
C PRO A 33 5.04 -7.45 -10.85
N HIS A 34 3.74 -7.28 -10.62
CA HIS A 34 3.18 -6.19 -9.83
C HIS A 34 3.35 -6.38 -8.32
N PHE A 35 3.81 -7.54 -7.83
CA PHE A 35 3.95 -7.76 -6.40
C PHE A 35 5.19 -7.04 -5.84
N LEU A 36 5.08 -6.53 -4.61
CA LEU A 36 6.22 -6.02 -3.84
C LEU A 36 6.86 -7.10 -2.96
N THR A 37 6.09 -8.12 -2.61
CA THR A 37 6.46 -9.26 -1.79
C THR A 37 5.59 -10.44 -2.17
N GLU A 38 6.04 -11.64 -1.84
CA GLU A 38 5.21 -12.86 -1.89
C GLU A 38 3.93 -12.69 -1.06
N VAL A 39 2.91 -13.49 -1.36
CA VAL A 39 1.64 -13.43 -0.63
C VAL A 39 1.89 -13.71 0.85
N VAL A 40 1.48 -12.76 1.69
CA VAL A 40 1.71 -12.82 3.13
C VAL A 40 0.67 -13.72 3.77
N THR A 41 1.14 -14.82 4.35
CA THR A 41 0.29 -15.84 4.99
C THR A 41 0.35 -15.76 6.52
N ASP A 42 1.52 -15.39 7.08
CA ASP A 42 1.69 -15.21 8.52
C ASP A 42 1.14 -13.86 9.01
N MET A 43 0.41 -13.90 10.13
CA MET A 43 -0.27 -12.73 10.68
C MET A 43 0.65 -11.73 11.37
N LYS A 44 1.79 -12.18 11.90
CA LYS A 44 2.80 -11.28 12.46
C LYS A 44 3.50 -10.54 11.34
N ASP A 45 3.78 -11.22 10.23
CA ASP A 45 4.36 -10.61 9.04
C ASP A 45 3.40 -9.62 8.39
N ALA A 46 2.11 -9.93 8.36
CA ALA A 46 1.08 -8.99 7.92
C ALA A 46 1.08 -7.67 8.72
N ALA A 47 1.28 -7.72 10.03
CA ALA A 47 1.41 -6.51 10.85
C ALA A 47 2.69 -5.72 10.54
N ASN A 48 3.80 -6.40 10.23
CA ASN A 48 5.05 -5.77 9.79
C ASN A 48 4.88 -5.10 8.43
N VAL A 49 4.14 -5.72 7.52
CA VAL A 49 3.80 -5.15 6.21
C VAL A 49 2.96 -3.89 6.33
N LEU A 50 1.94 -3.87 7.19
CA LEU A 50 1.16 -2.66 7.45
C LEU A 50 2.03 -1.53 8.03
N ARG A 51 2.96 -1.88 8.92
CA ARG A 51 3.96 -0.94 9.44
C ARG A 51 4.88 -0.42 8.35
N TRP A 52 5.35 -1.28 7.45
CA TRP A 52 6.14 -0.87 6.30
C TRP A 52 5.36 0.11 5.42
N CYS A 53 4.08 -0.16 5.15
CA CYS A 53 3.22 0.75 4.38
C CYS A 53 3.12 2.14 5.03
N VAL A 54 3.05 2.20 6.35
CA VAL A 54 3.05 3.46 7.11
C VAL A 54 4.37 4.21 6.96
N ASN A 55 5.50 3.50 7.06
CA ASN A 55 6.82 4.10 6.88
C ASN A 55 7.03 4.58 5.44
N GLU A 56 6.57 3.82 4.45
CA GLU A 56 6.63 4.18 3.04
C GLU A 56 5.76 5.41 2.74
N MET A 57 4.56 5.49 3.34
CA MET A 57 3.74 6.69 3.31
C MET A 57 4.50 7.91 3.84
N GLU A 58 5.17 7.80 4.99
CA GLU A 58 5.96 8.89 5.57
C GLU A 58 7.16 9.28 4.69
N ARG A 59 7.87 8.30 4.12
CA ARG A 59 8.96 8.53 3.17
C ARG A 59 8.47 9.32 1.97
N ARG A 60 7.35 8.92 1.36
CA ARG A 60 6.73 9.64 0.25
C ARG A 60 6.35 11.06 0.63
N TYR A 61 5.82 11.28 1.84
CA TYR A 61 5.52 12.63 2.32
C TYR A 61 6.76 13.52 2.45
N LYS A 62 7.88 12.97 2.95
CA LYS A 62 9.15 13.71 3.00
C LYS A 62 9.63 14.09 1.60
N LEU A 63 9.62 13.15 0.65
CA LEU A 63 9.99 13.40 -0.74
C LEU A 63 9.09 14.45 -1.41
N MET A 64 7.77 14.33 -1.23
CA MET A 64 6.81 15.29 -1.75
C MET A 64 7.05 16.70 -1.18
N SER A 65 7.34 16.80 0.11
CA SER A 65 7.66 18.07 0.78
C SER A 65 8.94 18.69 0.21
N ALA A 66 10.02 17.90 0.08
CA ALA A 66 11.29 18.37 -0.46
C ALA A 66 11.18 18.85 -1.92
N LEU A 67 10.33 18.20 -2.71
CA LEU A 67 10.04 18.61 -4.07
C LEU A 67 8.93 19.68 -4.15
N GLY A 68 8.34 20.14 -3.05
CA GLY A 68 7.28 21.15 -3.06
C GLY A 68 6.01 20.73 -3.80
N VAL A 69 5.65 19.44 -3.74
CA VAL A 69 4.43 18.88 -4.37
C VAL A 69 3.46 18.35 -3.32
N ARG A 70 2.17 18.34 -3.66
CA ARG A 70 1.09 18.00 -2.70
C ARG A 70 0.68 16.53 -2.70
N ASN A 71 1.03 15.78 -3.74
CA ASN A 71 0.61 14.38 -3.92
C ASN A 71 1.55 13.63 -4.88
N LEU A 72 1.42 12.30 -4.91
CA LEU A 72 2.29 11.43 -5.70
C LEU A 72 2.20 11.67 -7.22
N VAL A 73 1.06 12.18 -7.71
CA VAL A 73 0.93 12.52 -9.15
C VAL A 73 1.87 13.68 -9.46
N GLY A 74 1.81 14.75 -8.68
CA GLY A 74 2.73 15.88 -8.85
C GLY A 74 4.20 15.50 -8.64
N TYR A 75 4.49 14.55 -7.74
CA TYR A 75 5.83 13.97 -7.61
C TYR A 75 6.26 13.29 -8.92
N ASN A 76 5.46 12.35 -9.43
CA ASN A 76 5.75 11.61 -10.66
C ASN A 76 5.87 12.54 -11.88
N ASP A 77 5.04 13.57 -11.99
CA ASP A 77 5.11 14.56 -13.06
C ASP A 77 6.45 15.31 -13.05
N LYS A 78 6.95 15.70 -11.87
CA LYS A 78 8.27 16.32 -11.73
C LYS A 78 9.40 15.36 -12.11
N ILE A 79 9.35 14.11 -11.67
CA ILE A 79 10.36 13.11 -12.02
C ILE A 79 10.40 12.88 -13.54
N ASN A 80 9.23 12.66 -14.16
CA ASN A 80 9.14 12.43 -15.60
C ASN A 80 9.63 13.64 -16.42
N ALA A 81 9.32 14.87 -15.98
CA ALA A 81 9.81 16.09 -16.63
C ALA A 81 11.35 16.19 -16.53
N ALA A 82 11.91 15.90 -15.37
CA ALA A 82 13.35 15.90 -15.12
C ALA A 82 14.10 14.86 -15.98
N GLU A 83 13.55 13.65 -16.11
CA GLU A 83 14.09 12.62 -16.98
C GLU A 83 14.06 13.03 -18.46
N ARG A 84 12.95 13.60 -18.95
CA ARG A 84 12.85 14.09 -20.34
C ARG A 84 13.84 15.20 -20.67
N MET A 85 14.21 16.01 -19.68
CA MET A 85 15.21 17.07 -19.83
C MET A 85 16.65 16.57 -19.64
N GLY A 86 16.86 15.28 -19.36
CA GLY A 86 18.17 14.71 -19.07
C GLY A 86 18.78 15.23 -17.77
N ARG A 87 17.97 15.72 -16.83
CA ARG A 87 18.39 16.29 -15.55
C ARG A 87 17.75 15.54 -14.38
N PRO A 88 18.18 14.29 -14.11
CA PRO A 88 17.63 13.48 -13.03
C PRO A 88 17.74 14.19 -11.66
N ILE A 89 16.72 14.04 -10.82
CA ILE A 89 16.67 14.67 -9.49
C ILE A 89 17.36 13.75 -8.48
N PRO A 90 18.44 14.17 -7.80
CA PRO A 90 19.06 13.40 -6.74
C PRO A 90 18.16 13.33 -5.49
N ASP A 91 18.26 12.26 -4.69
CA ASP A 91 17.50 12.12 -3.45
C ASP A 91 17.90 13.18 -2.40
N PRO A 92 17.03 14.13 -2.03
CA PRO A 92 17.39 15.22 -1.12
C PRO A 92 17.74 14.77 0.31
N PHE A 93 17.44 13.51 0.69
CA PHE A 93 17.67 12.99 2.03
C PHE A 93 18.83 12.01 2.13
N TRP A 94 19.44 11.61 1.02
CA TRP A 94 20.57 10.69 1.03
C TRP A 94 21.84 11.38 1.53
N LYS A 95 22.61 10.67 2.37
CA LYS A 95 23.93 11.12 2.84
C LYS A 95 25.01 10.11 2.46
N PRO A 96 26.25 10.57 2.19
CA PRO A 96 27.39 9.68 2.02
C PRO A 96 27.54 8.74 3.23
N GLY A 97 27.40 7.43 3.00
CA GLY A 97 27.41 6.39 4.03
C GLY A 97 26.07 5.70 4.30
N ASP A 98 24.95 6.21 3.76
CA ASP A 98 23.63 5.57 3.89
C ASP A 98 23.46 4.32 3.01
N SER A 99 24.25 4.19 1.92
CA SER A 99 24.23 3.03 1.02
C SER A 99 25.63 2.63 0.56
N MET A 100 25.78 1.42 0.01
CA MET A 100 26.99 0.96 -0.67
C MET A 100 27.15 1.56 -2.09
N ASP A 101 26.18 2.36 -2.53
CA ASP A 101 26.21 2.98 -3.86
C ASP A 101 27.30 4.05 -3.93
N SER A 102 28.17 3.93 -4.93
CA SER A 102 29.25 4.90 -5.16
C SER A 102 28.74 6.25 -5.67
N ASN A 103 27.51 6.28 -6.20
CA ASN A 103 26.89 7.47 -6.79
C ASN A 103 25.65 7.87 -6.00
N HIS A 104 25.42 9.18 -5.94
CA HIS A 104 24.22 9.75 -5.33
C HIS A 104 22.96 9.17 -6.02
N PRO A 105 22.04 8.52 -5.28
CA PRO A 105 20.87 7.91 -5.89
C PRO A 105 19.95 8.97 -6.46
N VAL A 106 19.36 8.64 -7.61
CA VAL A 106 18.39 9.46 -8.33
C VAL A 106 16.98 9.00 -7.99
N LEU A 107 16.10 9.96 -7.75
CA LEU A 107 14.68 9.71 -7.55
C LEU A 107 14.03 9.15 -8.82
N LYS A 108 13.21 8.13 -8.64
CA LYS A 108 12.44 7.48 -9.71
C LYS A 108 10.95 7.67 -9.48
N LYS A 109 10.17 7.45 -10.53
CA LYS A 109 8.71 7.41 -10.45
C LYS A 109 8.27 6.38 -9.40
N GLU A 110 7.30 6.76 -8.58
CA GLU A 110 6.76 5.93 -7.51
C GLU A 110 5.40 5.34 -7.92
N PRO A 111 5.18 4.02 -7.78
CA PRO A 111 3.94 3.36 -8.14
C PRO A 111 2.86 3.60 -7.08
N TYR A 112 1.61 3.39 -7.46
CA TYR A 112 0.49 3.33 -6.51
C TYR A 112 0.57 1.97 -5.82
N ILE A 113 0.36 1.95 -4.50
CA ILE A 113 0.42 0.70 -3.74
C ILE A 113 -0.99 0.32 -3.31
N PHE A 114 -1.43 -0.88 -3.68
CA PHE A 114 -2.67 -1.46 -3.19
C PHE A 114 -2.37 -2.56 -2.18
N VAL A 115 -2.82 -2.37 -0.95
CA VAL A 115 -2.72 -3.35 0.13
C VAL A 115 -4.04 -4.09 0.22
N MET A 116 -4.04 -5.35 -0.20
CA MET A 116 -5.21 -6.23 -0.21
C MET A 116 -5.14 -7.16 0.99
N VAL A 117 -6.17 -7.15 1.82
CA VAL A 117 -6.29 -8.06 2.96
C VAL A 117 -7.57 -8.86 2.79
N ASP A 118 -7.49 -10.16 2.51
CA ASP A 118 -8.68 -10.97 2.22
C ASP A 118 -9.58 -11.15 3.46
N LYS A 119 -8.97 -11.40 4.63
CA LYS A 119 -9.68 -11.63 5.88
C LYS A 119 -9.07 -10.86 7.05
N PHE A 120 -9.28 -9.54 7.06
CA PHE A 120 -8.67 -8.65 8.05
C PHE A 120 -9.16 -8.91 9.49
N SER A 121 -10.31 -9.58 9.67
CA SER A 121 -10.78 -10.00 11.00
C SER A 121 -9.75 -10.85 11.72
N ASP A 122 -9.02 -11.70 10.99
CA ASP A 122 -8.06 -12.63 11.59
C ASP A 122 -6.80 -11.87 12.03
N LEU A 123 -6.46 -10.76 11.36
CA LEU A 123 -5.42 -9.82 11.82
C LEU A 123 -5.82 -9.10 13.10
N MET A 124 -7.06 -8.61 13.17
CA MET A 124 -7.59 -7.94 14.36
C MET A 124 -7.62 -8.89 15.56
N MET A 125 -7.94 -10.17 15.35
CA MET A 125 -7.95 -11.18 16.42
C MET A 125 -6.54 -11.58 16.88
N THR A 126 -5.55 -11.56 15.99
CA THR A 126 -4.17 -12.02 16.30
C THR A 126 -3.30 -10.92 16.89
N ALA A 127 -3.38 -9.71 16.32
CA ALA A 127 -2.49 -8.59 16.66
C ALA A 127 -3.23 -7.37 17.24
N GLY A 128 -4.55 -7.45 17.39
CA GLY A 128 -5.37 -6.54 18.20
C GLY A 128 -5.27 -5.07 17.80
N LYS A 129 -5.23 -4.22 18.84
CA LYS A 129 -5.24 -2.75 18.76
C LYS A 129 -4.11 -2.17 17.90
N LYS A 130 -2.96 -2.84 17.83
CA LYS A 130 -1.80 -2.36 17.06
C LYS A 130 -2.08 -2.36 15.56
N VAL A 131 -2.78 -3.38 15.04
CA VAL A 131 -3.20 -3.43 13.62
C VAL A 131 -4.25 -2.37 13.35
N GLU A 132 -5.20 -2.20 14.26
CA GLU A 132 -6.24 -1.18 14.16
C GLU A 132 -5.65 0.23 14.01
N GLU A 133 -4.66 0.58 14.84
CA GLU A 133 -3.95 1.85 14.78
C GLU A 133 -3.19 2.04 13.45
N LEU A 134 -2.56 0.99 12.92
CA LEU A 134 -1.89 1.04 11.62
C LEU A 134 -2.87 1.26 10.47
N ILE A 135 -3.99 0.52 10.46
CA ILE A 135 -5.05 0.67 9.46
C ILE A 135 -5.65 2.08 9.52
N ALA A 136 -5.98 2.56 10.72
CA ALA A 136 -6.52 3.90 10.91
C ALA A 136 -5.54 4.97 10.42
N ARG A 137 -4.25 4.85 10.76
CA ARG A 137 -3.20 5.79 10.34
C ARG A 137 -3.04 5.84 8.82
N LEU A 138 -3.05 4.69 8.16
CA LEU A 138 -3.01 4.63 6.70
C LEU A 138 -4.27 5.24 6.10
N ALA A 139 -5.46 4.85 6.57
CA ALA A 139 -6.73 5.36 6.05
C ALA A 139 -6.84 6.89 6.15
N GLN A 140 -6.29 7.49 7.21
CA GLN A 140 -6.26 8.94 7.41
C GLN A 140 -5.35 9.70 6.44
N LYS A 141 -4.15 9.17 6.16
CA LYS A 141 -3.05 9.95 5.55
C LYS A 141 -2.56 9.41 4.20
N ALA A 142 -2.87 8.18 3.84
CA ALA A 142 -2.25 7.53 2.69
C ALA A 142 -2.70 8.07 1.33
N ARG A 143 -3.81 8.81 1.25
CA ARG A 143 -4.41 9.29 -0.01
C ARG A 143 -3.43 10.06 -0.89
N ALA A 144 -2.69 11.03 -0.33
CA ALA A 144 -1.75 11.83 -1.12
C ALA A 144 -0.54 11.00 -1.57
N ALA A 145 -0.11 10.04 -0.75
CA ALA A 145 0.97 9.09 -1.03
C ALA A 145 0.56 7.92 -1.96
N ARG A 146 -0.72 7.85 -2.34
CA ARG A 146 -1.33 6.79 -3.19
C ARG A 146 -1.07 5.37 -2.69
N ILE A 147 -1.22 5.19 -1.37
CA ILE A 147 -1.32 3.85 -0.76
C ILE A 147 -2.79 3.62 -0.42
N HIS A 148 -3.37 2.55 -0.95
CA HIS A 148 -4.81 2.26 -0.89
C HIS A 148 -5.02 0.93 -0.18
N LEU A 149 -5.81 0.92 0.89
CA LEU A 149 -6.20 -0.32 1.56
C LEU A 149 -7.51 -0.86 1.02
N VAL A 150 -7.55 -2.17 0.84
CA VAL A 150 -8.78 -2.92 0.59
C VAL A 150 -8.85 -4.04 1.61
N LEU A 151 -9.85 -3.94 2.49
CA LEU A 151 -10.04 -4.84 3.61
C LEU A 151 -11.27 -5.70 3.35
N GLY A 152 -11.05 -6.99 3.12
CA GLY A 152 -12.07 -8.03 3.06
C GLY A 152 -12.30 -8.64 4.44
N THR A 153 -13.56 -8.96 4.75
CA THR A 153 -13.92 -9.78 5.90
C THR A 153 -15.23 -10.50 5.65
N GLN A 154 -15.33 -11.71 6.17
CA GLN A 154 -16.60 -12.47 6.26
C GLN A 154 -17.25 -12.32 7.64
N ARG A 155 -16.60 -11.63 8.58
CA ARG A 155 -17.08 -11.41 9.95
C ARG A 155 -17.33 -9.92 10.17
N PRO A 156 -18.50 -9.38 9.76
CA PRO A 156 -18.83 -7.96 9.91
C PRO A 156 -19.39 -7.65 11.31
N SER A 157 -18.67 -8.01 12.37
CA SER A 157 -19.07 -7.68 13.75
C SER A 157 -18.52 -6.32 14.20
N VAL A 158 -19.10 -5.74 15.25
CA VAL A 158 -18.67 -4.45 15.83
C VAL A 158 -17.23 -4.51 16.35
N ASP A 159 -16.81 -5.68 16.84
CA ASP A 159 -15.45 -5.91 17.35
C ASP A 159 -14.39 -5.93 16.25
N ILE A 160 -14.79 -6.19 15.00
CA ILE A 160 -13.91 -6.21 13.84
C ILE A 160 -14.00 -4.89 13.07
N ILE A 161 -15.22 -4.42 12.80
CA ILE A 161 -15.50 -3.15 12.12
C ILE A 161 -15.80 -2.10 13.20
N THR A 162 -14.75 -1.76 13.96
CA THR A 162 -14.82 -0.86 15.10
C THR A 162 -15.19 0.57 14.68
N GLY A 163 -15.51 1.42 15.67
CA GLY A 163 -15.74 2.84 15.42
C GLY A 163 -14.55 3.54 14.79
N LEU A 164 -13.32 3.17 15.18
CA LEU A 164 -12.10 3.76 14.64
C LEU A 164 -11.88 3.39 13.17
N ILE A 165 -12.15 2.14 12.79
CA ILE A 165 -12.08 1.73 11.38
C ILE A 165 -13.11 2.49 10.54
N LYS A 166 -14.37 2.55 10.99
CA LYS A 166 -15.46 3.24 10.28
C LYS A 166 -15.22 4.74 10.12
N ALA A 167 -14.64 5.39 11.13
CA ALA A 167 -14.36 6.82 11.09
C ALA A 167 -13.34 7.21 10.00
N ASN A 168 -12.48 6.27 9.58
CA ASN A 168 -11.39 6.55 8.65
C ASN A 168 -11.57 5.93 7.27
N ILE A 169 -12.48 4.95 7.11
CA ILE A 169 -12.77 4.29 5.84
C ILE A 169 -14.22 4.62 5.43
N PRO A 170 -14.44 5.69 4.65
CA PRO A 170 -15.79 6.13 4.28
C PRO A 170 -16.45 5.25 3.22
N THR A 171 -15.68 4.42 2.50
CA THR A 171 -16.20 3.55 1.45
C THR A 171 -16.27 2.11 1.93
N LEU A 172 -17.49 1.59 2.07
CA LEU A 172 -17.76 0.20 2.39
C LEU A 172 -18.47 -0.47 1.21
N GLY A 173 -17.89 -1.55 0.70
CA GLY A 173 -18.52 -2.40 -0.32
C GLY A 173 -19.00 -3.70 0.30
N LEU A 174 -20.28 -4.03 0.16
CA LEU A 174 -20.83 -5.33 0.55
C LEU A 174 -20.92 -6.24 -0.67
N ARG A 175 -20.29 -7.42 -0.60
CA ARG A 175 -20.58 -8.52 -1.52
C ARG A 175 -21.61 -9.41 -0.83
N LEU A 176 -22.89 -9.22 -1.17
CA LEU A 176 -23.93 -10.20 -0.81
C LEU A 176 -23.64 -11.47 -1.61
N LEU A 177 -23.15 -12.51 -0.94
CA LEU A 177 -23.18 -13.86 -1.50
C LEU A 177 -24.63 -14.30 -1.51
N TYR A 178 -25.31 -14.08 -2.64
CA TYR A 178 -26.52 -14.81 -2.95
C TYR A 178 -26.10 -16.28 -3.09
N GLN A 179 -26.27 -17.07 -2.03
CA GLN A 179 -26.27 -18.52 -2.18
C GLN A 179 -27.55 -18.86 -2.95
N ALA A 180 -27.44 -18.91 -4.28
CA ALA A 180 -28.41 -19.64 -5.08
C ALA A 180 -28.28 -21.10 -4.65
N ARG A 181 -29.26 -21.56 -3.86
CA ARG A 181 -29.51 -22.98 -3.63
C ARG A 181 -30.11 -23.60 -4.87
#